data_AF-A0A945SCR8-F1
#
_entry.id   AF-A0A945SCR8-F1
#
_cell.length_a   1.000
_cell.length_b   1.000
_cell.length_c   1.000
_cell.angle_alpha   90.00
_cell.angle_beta   90.00
_cell.angle_gamma   90.00
#
_symmetry.space_group_name_H-M   'P 1'
#
loop_
_entity.id
_entity.type
_entity.pdbx_description
1 polymer ?
#
loop_
_entity_poly.entity_id
_entity_poly.type
_entity_poly.pdbx_seq_one_letter_code
_entity_poly.pdbx_strand_id
1 'polypeptide(L)'
;MYRAHAVITGMALWVGLAGAAEKGPVAHYRFDGDGGVSARDASGAGHDARIVGAQLARDGDGRALLMEAEEAYADAGLAPAFQSPAGGNAVNLSVRAARRPQILLRFMT
;
A
#
# COMPACT_ATOMS: atom_id res chain seq x y z
N MET A 1 -13.71 19.78 -64.42
CA MET A 1 -14.52 19.07 -63.40
C MET A 1 -13.56 18.56 -62.32
N TYR A 2 -13.38 19.29 -61.22
CA TYR A 2 -12.45 18.90 -60.16
C TYR A 2 -13.16 17.95 -59.19
N ARG A 3 -12.67 16.71 -59.09
CA ARG A 3 -13.14 15.71 -58.12
C ARG A 3 -12.44 15.99 -56.78
N ALA A 4 -13.20 16.54 -55.82
CA ALA A 4 -12.71 16.77 -54.48
C ALA A 4 -12.42 15.43 -53.79
N HIS A 5 -11.16 15.23 -53.40
CA HIS A 5 -10.75 14.11 -52.54
C HIS A 5 -10.99 14.55 -51.10
N ALA A 6 -11.89 13.87 -50.38
CA ALA A 6 -12.08 14.09 -48.95
C ALA A 6 -10.94 13.40 -48.20
N VAL A 7 -9.96 14.19 -47.76
CA VAL A 7 -8.93 13.77 -46.82
C VAL A 7 -9.56 13.82 -45.42
N ILE A 8 -9.83 12.67 -44.82
CA ILE A 8 -10.20 12.58 -43.40
C ILE A 8 -8.89 12.62 -42.60
N THR A 9 -8.45 13.83 -42.29
CA THR A 9 -7.45 14.06 -41.25
C THR A 9 -8.15 14.81 -40.12
N GLY A 10 -8.31 14.16 -38.97
CA GLY A 10 -8.66 14.88 -37.76
C GLY A 10 -9.48 14.07 -36.78
N MET A 11 -8.81 13.66 -35.70
CA MET A 11 -9.41 13.42 -34.39
C MET A 11 -10.12 12.07 -34.23
N ALA A 12 -9.32 11.02 -34.04
CA ALA A 12 -9.74 9.93 -33.16
C ALA A 12 -9.99 10.57 -31.78
N LEU A 13 -11.27 10.73 -31.43
CA LEU A 13 -11.71 11.04 -30.09
C LEU A 13 -11.27 9.87 -29.21
N TRP A 14 -10.09 9.94 -28.61
CA TRP A 14 -9.80 9.18 -27.40
C TRP A 14 -10.78 9.73 -26.38
N VAL A 15 -11.95 9.09 -26.25
CA VAL A 15 -12.71 9.20 -25.01
C VAL A 15 -11.76 8.64 -23.96
N GLY A 16 -11.05 9.55 -23.31
CA GLY A 16 -10.39 9.27 -22.06
C GLY A 16 -11.49 8.79 -21.14
N LEU A 17 -11.65 7.48 -21.05
CA LEU A 17 -12.20 6.85 -19.89
C LEU A 17 -11.17 7.16 -18.80
N ALA A 18 -11.22 8.38 -18.27
CA ALA A 18 -10.76 8.65 -16.93
C ALA A 18 -11.70 7.83 -16.05
N GLY A 19 -11.46 6.51 -16.01
CA GLY A 19 -11.97 5.68 -14.96
C GLY A 19 -11.57 6.41 -13.70
N ALA A 20 -12.56 6.80 -12.91
CA ALA A 20 -12.31 7.22 -11.55
C ALA A 20 -11.54 6.07 -10.92
N ALA A 21 -10.21 6.19 -10.89
CA ALA A 21 -9.37 5.21 -10.26
C ALA A 21 -9.89 5.17 -8.83
N GLU A 22 -10.48 4.04 -8.42
CA GLU A 22 -10.83 3.86 -7.02
C GLU A 22 -9.59 4.22 -6.23
N LYS A 23 -9.73 5.17 -5.29
CA LYS A 23 -8.62 5.65 -4.49
C LYS A 23 -8.19 4.49 -3.59
N GLY A 24 -7.27 3.67 -4.11
CA GLY A 24 -6.70 2.52 -3.42
C GLY A 24 -5.89 2.95 -2.18
N PRO A 25 -5.47 1.98 -1.37
CA PRO A 25 -4.61 2.27 -0.21
C PRO A 25 -3.32 2.95 -0.66
N VAL A 26 -2.83 3.89 0.16
CA VAL A 26 -1.51 4.54 -0.06
C VAL A 26 -0.40 3.50 -0.02
N ALA A 27 -0.50 2.53 0.89
CA ALA A 27 0.38 1.36 0.94
C ALA A 27 -0.40 0.17 1.47
N HIS A 28 -0.05 -1.04 1.01
CA HIS A 28 -0.69 -2.27 1.46
C HIS A 28 0.36 -3.38 1.59
N TYR A 29 0.67 -3.78 2.81
CA TYR A 29 1.69 -4.80 3.06
C TYR A 29 1.05 -6.16 3.27
N ARG A 30 1.43 -7.10 2.41
CA ARG A 30 1.17 -8.51 2.60
C ARG A 30 2.46 -9.19 3.03
N PHE A 31 2.36 -10.04 4.03
CA PHE A 31 3.49 -10.76 4.61
C PHE A 31 3.63 -12.18 4.04
N ASP A 32 3.03 -12.43 2.87
CA ASP A 32 2.95 -13.73 2.21
C ASP A 32 4.23 -14.14 1.45
N GLY A 33 5.23 -13.26 1.35
CA GLY A 33 6.53 -13.53 0.74
C GLY A 33 7.48 -14.34 1.62
N ASP A 34 8.46 -14.99 1.00
CA ASP A 34 9.30 -16.11 1.47
C ASP A 34 10.18 -15.85 2.70
N GLY A 35 10.20 -14.64 3.25
CA GLY A 35 11.07 -14.25 4.36
C GLY A 35 11.80 -12.94 4.07
N GLY A 36 12.69 -12.54 4.98
CA GLY A 36 13.62 -11.44 4.77
C GLY A 36 13.29 -10.15 5.54
N VAL A 37 14.01 -9.09 5.19
CA VAL A 37 14.01 -7.79 5.89
C VAL A 37 13.17 -6.73 5.17
N SER A 38 12.30 -7.12 4.25
CA SER A 38 11.45 -6.21 3.49
C SER A 38 10.02 -6.74 3.37
N ALA A 39 9.04 -5.87 3.61
CA ALA A 39 7.64 -6.08 3.32
C ALA A 39 7.29 -5.33 2.02
N ARG A 40 6.94 -6.09 0.98
CA ARG A 40 6.60 -5.49 -0.32
C ARG A 40 5.25 -4.80 -0.28
N ASP A 41 5.17 -3.64 -0.92
CA ASP A 41 3.94 -2.90 -1.11
C ASP A 41 3.12 -3.49 -2.27
N ALA A 42 1.99 -4.09 -1.92
CA ALA A 42 1.02 -4.67 -2.83
C ALA A 42 -0.04 -3.66 -3.31
N SER A 43 0.02 -2.39 -2.91
CA SER A 43 -0.86 -1.34 -3.43
C SER A 43 -0.51 -0.92 -4.85
N GLY A 44 0.75 -1.13 -5.26
CA GLY A 44 1.30 -0.65 -6.53
C GLY A 44 1.88 0.77 -6.47
N ALA A 45 1.95 1.39 -5.29
CA ALA A 45 2.51 2.73 -5.10
C ALA A 45 4.04 2.72 -4.90
N GLY A 46 4.64 1.55 -4.66
CA GLY A 46 6.10 1.39 -4.57
C GLY A 46 6.67 1.78 -3.21
N HIS A 47 5.85 1.67 -2.16
CA HIS A 47 6.27 1.99 -0.79
C HIS A 47 6.76 0.75 -0.04
N ASP A 48 7.74 0.01 -0.56
CA ASP A 48 8.27 -1.16 0.16
C ASP A 48 8.82 -0.77 1.54
N ALA A 49 8.44 -1.51 2.58
CA ALA A 49 8.86 -1.24 3.95
C ALA A 49 10.05 -2.13 4.37
N ARG A 50 10.98 -1.58 5.15
CA ARG A 50 12.07 -2.33 5.78
C ARG A 50 11.63 -2.86 7.13
N ILE A 51 11.81 -4.16 7.37
CA ILE A 51 11.51 -4.80 8.65
C ILE A 51 12.74 -4.71 9.56
N VAL A 52 12.53 -4.24 10.80
CA VAL A 52 13.54 -4.12 11.85
C VAL A 52 13.03 -4.82 13.10
N GLY A 53 13.82 -5.74 13.68
CA GLY A 53 13.50 -6.40 14.95
C GLY A 53 12.30 -7.36 14.94
N ALA A 54 11.65 -7.56 13.79
CA ALA A 54 10.55 -8.50 13.61
C ALA A 54 10.90 -9.58 12.57
N GLN A 55 10.20 -10.71 12.63
CA GLN A 55 10.38 -11.81 11.69
C GLN A 55 9.05 -12.27 11.12
N LEU A 56 9.07 -12.79 9.89
CA LEU A 56 7.89 -13.41 9.31
C LEU A 56 7.63 -14.78 9.94
N ALA A 57 6.44 -14.96 10.50
CA ALA A 57 6.00 -16.22 11.07
C ALA A 57 4.70 -16.67 10.40
N ARG A 58 4.46 -17.98 10.35
CA ARG A 58 3.19 -18.53 9.89
C ARG A 58 2.06 -18.06 10.81
N ASP A 59 0.98 -17.58 10.21
CA ASP A 59 -0.24 -17.25 10.92
C ASP A 59 -1.48 -17.64 10.09
N GLY A 60 -2.23 -18.65 10.56
CA GLY A 60 -3.30 -19.26 9.78
C GLY A 60 -2.80 -19.83 8.45
N ASP A 61 -3.52 -19.53 7.36
CA ASP A 61 -3.14 -19.90 5.99
C ASP A 61 -2.05 -19.00 5.39
N GLY A 62 -1.65 -17.95 6.11
CA GLY A 62 -0.69 -16.96 5.65
C GLY A 62 0.47 -16.76 6.61
N ARG A 63 0.99 -15.54 6.61
CA ARG A 63 2.11 -15.10 7.43
C ARG A 63 1.85 -13.71 7.98
N ALA A 64 2.49 -13.40 9.10
CA ALA A 64 2.43 -12.11 9.76
C ALA A 64 3.81 -11.73 10.33
N LEU A 65 3.97 -10.46 10.68
CA LEU A 65 5.12 -10.02 11.47
C LEU A 65 4.95 -10.48 12.92
N LEU A 66 5.85 -11.36 13.35
CA LEU A 66 6.06 -11.70 14.74
C LEU A 66 7.04 -10.70 15.35
N MET A 67 6.55 -9.95 16.33
CA MET A 67 7.27 -8.90 17.04
C MET A 67 7.59 -9.40 18.45
N GLU A 68 8.79 -9.95 18.64
CA GLU A 68 9.27 -10.43 19.96
C GLU A 68 10.40 -9.56 20.53
N ALA A 69 11.04 -8.73 19.69
CA ALA A 69 12.05 -7.78 20.14
C ALA A 69 11.38 -6.55 20.80
N GLU A 70 12.12 -5.90 21.70
CA GLU A 70 11.71 -4.67 22.38
C GLU A 70 11.48 -3.52 21.38
N GLU A 71 12.31 -3.45 20.34
CA GLU A 71 12.17 -2.51 19.22
C GLU A 71 11.91 -3.30 17.93
N ALA A 72 10.65 -3.40 17.55
CA ALA A 72 10.21 -4.12 16.36
C ALA A 72 9.23 -3.26 15.54
N TYR A 73 9.56 -2.99 14.27
CA TYR A 73 8.73 -2.19 13.38
C TYR A 73 8.99 -2.49 11.90
N ALA A 74 8.08 -2.02 11.05
CA ALA A 74 8.28 -1.92 9.61
C ALA A 74 8.31 -0.45 9.20
N ASP A 75 9.38 -0.03 8.54
CA ASP A 75 9.62 1.36 8.13
C ASP A 75 9.39 1.52 6.63
N ALA A 76 8.32 2.23 6.28
CA ALA A 76 7.97 2.59 4.91
C ALA A 76 8.64 3.90 4.43
N GLY A 77 9.47 4.50 5.29
CA GLY A 77 10.08 5.80 5.07
C GLY A 77 9.09 6.96 5.18
N LEU A 78 9.59 8.14 4.85
CA LEU A 78 8.81 9.37 4.80
C LEU A 78 8.49 9.67 3.33
N ALA A 79 7.20 9.63 2.98
CA ALA A 79 6.70 10.09 1.69
C ALA A 79 5.55 11.08 1.91
N PRO A 80 5.41 12.13 1.08
CA PRO A 80 4.28 13.06 1.16
C PRO A 80 2.92 12.35 1.11
N ALA A 81 2.84 11.19 0.45
CA ALA A 81 1.62 10.38 0.39
C ALA A 81 1.16 9.82 1.75
N PHE A 82 2.08 9.63 2.70
CA PHE A 82 1.76 9.20 4.07
C PHE A 82 1.31 10.35 4.96
N GLN A 83 1.54 11.60 4.54
CA GLN A 83 1.04 12.76 5.28
C GLN A 83 -0.48 12.83 5.11
N SER A 84 -1.17 13.11 6.21
CA SER A 84 -2.62 13.26 6.20
C SER A 84 -3.00 14.51 5.38
N PRO A 85 -3.82 14.39 4.32
CA PRO A 85 -4.53 15.55 3.80
C PRO A 85 -5.49 16.07 4.88
N ALA A 86 -6.11 17.24 4.66
CA ALA A 86 -7.01 17.89 5.63
C ALA A 86 -8.18 17.00 6.15
N GLY A 87 -8.44 15.85 5.51
CA GLY A 87 -9.42 14.84 5.94
C GLY A 87 -8.85 13.61 6.66
N GLY A 88 -7.53 13.52 6.90
CA GLY A 88 -6.87 12.38 7.54
C GLY A 88 -6.58 11.21 6.59
N ASN A 89 -5.79 10.24 7.07
CA ASN A 89 -5.55 8.95 6.41
C ASN A 89 -6.17 7.84 7.26
N ALA A 90 -6.89 6.92 6.62
CA ALA A 90 -7.41 5.73 7.28
C ALA A 90 -6.34 4.62 7.30
N VAL A 91 -6.25 3.91 8.42
CA VAL A 91 -5.34 2.76 8.59
C VAL A 91 -6.18 1.55 8.97
N ASN A 92 -6.07 0.47 8.19
CA ASN A 92 -6.62 -0.83 8.53
C ASN A 92 -5.49 -1.75 8.98
N LEU A 93 -5.64 -2.36 10.16
CA LEU A 93 -4.64 -3.25 10.74
C LEU A 93 -5.31 -4.50 11.31
N SER A 94 -4.72 -5.67 11.05
CA SER A 94 -5.07 -6.92 11.73
C SER A 94 -3.97 -7.25 12.74
N VAL A 95 -4.34 -7.35 14.02
CA VAL A 95 -3.40 -7.68 15.10
C VAL A 95 -3.87 -8.95 15.79
N ARG A 96 -2.96 -9.91 15.95
CA ARG A 96 -3.14 -11.04 16.85
C ARG A 96 -2.13 -10.92 17.98
N ALA A 97 -2.60 -11.17 19.17
CA ALA A 97 -1.86 -10.90 20.38
C ALA A 97 -1.67 -12.20 21.18
N ALA A 98 -0.44 -12.50 21.58
CA ALA A 98 -0.14 -13.70 22.36
C ALA A 98 -0.61 -13.54 23.82
N ARG A 99 -0.91 -14.67 24.51
CA ARG A 99 -1.59 -14.77 25.82
C ARG A 99 -1.44 -13.53 26.74
N ARG A 100 -2.58 -12.93 27.11
CA ARG A 100 -2.74 -11.74 27.99
C ARG A 100 -1.94 -10.49 27.57
N PRO A 101 -2.12 -9.98 26.35
CA PRO A 101 -1.48 -8.75 25.93
C PRO A 101 -2.33 -7.53 26.34
N GLN A 102 -1.69 -6.49 26.85
CA GLN A 102 -2.27 -5.15 26.89
C GLN A 102 -1.79 -4.41 25.63
N ILE A 103 -2.66 -4.28 24.61
CA ILE A 103 -2.32 -3.52 23.40
C ILE A 103 -2.81 -2.08 23.59
N LEU A 104 -1.88 -1.15 23.69
CA LEU A 104 -2.15 0.29 23.67
C LEU A 104 -1.80 0.83 22.28
N LEU A 105 -2.82 1.19 21.49
CA LEU A 105 -2.63 1.91 20.24
C LEU A 105 -2.57 3.40 20.53
N ARG A 106 -1.40 4.03 20.35
CA ARG A 106 -1.22 5.47 20.51
C ARG A 106 -1.04 6.12 19.14
N PHE A 107 -2.00 6.93 18.74
CA PHE A 107 -1.85 7.82 17.59
C PHE A 107 -1.26 9.13 18.08
N MET A 108 -0.08 9.48 17.57
CA MET A 108 0.64 10.71 17.93
C MET A 108 0.36 11.73 16.82
N THR A 109 -0.13 12.92 17.19
CA THR A 109 -0.37 14.05 16.27
C THR A 109 0.86 14.93 16.15
#